data_AF-A0A8S9VX65-F1
#
_entry.id   AF-A0A8S9VX65-F1
#
_cell.length_a   1.000
_cell.length_b   1.000
_cell.length_c   1.000
_cell.angle_alpha   90.00
_cell.angle_beta   90.00
_cell.angle_gamma   90.00
#
_symmetry.space_group_name_H-M   'P 1'
#
loop_
_entity.id
_entity.type
_entity.pdbx_description
1 polymer ?
#
loop_
_entity_poly.entity_id
_entity_poly.type
_entity_poly.pdbx_seq_one_letter_code
_entity_poly.pdbx_strand_id
1 'polypeptide(L)'
;MEFVDKSNKKFKLTDERWKHITDTHPELKNLLKELSGTIEDPELIEKSVYDEEVVLLYRFYEHIHHGKYMCVVVKLSEELVITAYITDRIKRGEVVWKRN
;
A
#
# COMPACT_ATOMS: atom_id res chain seq x y z
N MET A 1 0.28 3.62 -14.37
CA MET A 1 0.97 2.38 -13.95
C MET A 1 -0.07 1.37 -13.45
N GLU A 2 0.16 0.08 -13.66
CA GLU A 2 -0.74 -1.00 -13.23
C GLU A 2 0.06 -2.07 -12.49
N PHE A 3 -0.50 -2.59 -11.40
CA PHE A 3 0.11 -3.61 -10.53
C PHE A 3 -0.86 -4.78 -10.39
N VAL A 4 -0.34 -5.99 -10.19
CA VAL A 4 -1.17 -7.20 -10.07
C VAL A 4 -0.83 -7.91 -8.76
N ASP A 5 -1.84 -8.17 -7.94
CA ASP A 5 -1.64 -8.94 -6.71
C ASP A 5 -1.53 -10.45 -7.00
N LYS A 6 -1.03 -11.24 -6.05
CA LYS A 6 -0.97 -12.70 -6.14
C LYS A 6 -2.30 -13.40 -6.44
N SER A 7 -3.42 -12.76 -6.11
CA SER A 7 -4.79 -13.22 -6.38
C SER A 7 -5.30 -12.80 -7.77
N ASN A 8 -4.43 -12.23 -8.61
CA ASN A 8 -4.71 -11.77 -9.97
C ASN A 8 -5.67 -10.56 -10.05
N LYS A 9 -5.88 -9.81 -8.96
CA LYS A 9 -6.53 -8.50 -9.00
C LYS A 9 -5.54 -7.46 -9.49
N LYS A 10 -6.06 -6.49 -10.25
CA LYS A 10 -5.26 -5.39 -10.77
C LYS A 10 -5.50 -4.16 -9.93
N PHE A 11 -4.45 -3.38 -9.72
CA PHE A 11 -4.53 -2.07 -9.08
C PHE A 11 -3.87 -1.04 -9.98
N LYS A 12 -4.61 0.03 -10.26
CA LYS A 12 -4.17 1.14 -11.10
C LYS A 12 -3.63 2.25 -10.22
N LEU A 13 -2.51 2.82 -10.66
CA LEU A 13 -1.92 4.03 -10.12
C LEU A 13 -1.68 4.99 -11.28
N THR A 14 -2.48 6.04 -11.36
CA THR A 14 -2.30 7.07 -12.38
C THR A 14 -1.11 7.97 -12.03
N ASP A 15 -0.47 8.55 -13.04
CA ASP A 15 0.68 9.44 -12.84
C ASP A 15 0.31 10.69 -12.01
N GLU A 16 -0.91 11.21 -12.18
CA GLU A 16 -1.45 12.29 -11.35
C GLU A 16 -1.54 11.87 -9.88
N ARG A 17 -1.97 10.64 -9.60
CA ARG A 17 -2.07 10.12 -8.24
C ARG A 17 -0.70 9.86 -7.64
N TRP A 18 0.23 9.30 -8.42
CA TRP A 18 1.62 9.13 -8.00
C TRP A 18 2.28 10.47 -7.66
N LYS A 19 2.05 11.50 -8.48
CA LYS A 19 2.50 12.85 -8.19
C LYS A 19 1.90 13.37 -6.88
N HIS A 20 0.59 13.25 -6.69
CA HIS A 20 -0.05 13.65 -5.43
C HIS A 20 0.51 12.92 -4.20
N ILE A 21 0.76 11.61 -4.32
CA ILE A 21 1.37 10.81 -3.26
C ILE A 21 2.79 11.31 -2.98
N THR A 22 3.60 11.54 -4.00
CA THR A 22 5.00 11.99 -3.83
C THR A 22 5.16 13.45 -3.46
N ASP A 23 4.15 14.30 -3.70
CA ASP A 23 4.07 15.67 -3.18
C ASP A 23 3.74 15.65 -1.68
N THR A 24 2.84 14.75 -1.25
CA THR A 24 2.46 14.59 0.17
C THR A 24 3.50 13.82 0.97
N HIS A 25 4.09 12.80 0.36
CA HIS A 25 5.04 11.84 0.91
C HIS A 25 6.30 11.79 0.01
N PRO A 26 7.16 12.83 0.07
CA PRO A 26 8.37 12.91 -0.76
C PRO A 26 9.35 11.76 -0.52
N GLU A 27 9.28 11.09 0.62
CA GLU A 27 10.05 9.89 0.94
C GLU A 27 9.78 8.72 -0.03
N LEU A 28 8.60 8.69 -0.67
CA LEU A 28 8.21 7.63 -1.59
C LEU A 28 8.75 7.79 -3.00
N LYS A 29 9.32 8.95 -3.37
CA LYS A 29 9.77 9.24 -4.75
C LYS A 29 10.68 8.17 -5.34
N ASN A 30 11.51 7.55 -4.49
CA ASN A 30 12.46 6.51 -4.88
C ASN A 30 12.05 5.10 -4.45
N LEU A 31 10.83 4.92 -3.93
CA LEU A 31 10.33 3.67 -3.35
C LEU A 31 9.15 3.07 -4.12
N LEU A 32 9.03 3.41 -5.41
CA LEU A 32 7.98 2.88 -6.28
C LEU A 32 8.04 1.35 -6.39
N LYS A 33 9.24 0.77 -6.35
CA LYS A 33 9.44 -0.68 -6.41
C LYS A 33 8.91 -1.38 -5.16
N GLU A 34 9.12 -0.77 -3.99
CA GLU A 34 8.64 -1.24 -2.69
C GLU A 34 7.13 -1.05 -2.57
N LEU A 35 6.58 0.03 -3.12
CA LEU A 35 5.13 0.19 -3.26
C LEU A 35 4.54 -0.94 -4.11
N SER A 36 5.11 -1.18 -5.31
CA SER A 36 4.70 -2.29 -6.20
C SER A 36 4.76 -3.62 -5.48
N GLY A 37 5.88 -3.92 -4.81
CA GLY A 37 6.05 -5.16 -4.05
C GLY A 37 5.07 -5.30 -2.88
N THR A 38 4.62 -4.19 -2.29
CA THR A 38 3.59 -4.21 -1.24
C THR A 38 2.22 -4.58 -1.80
N ILE A 39 1.90 -4.15 -3.02
CA ILE A 39 0.65 -4.53 -3.71
C ILE A 39 0.71 -5.99 -4.17
N GLU A 40 1.82 -6.38 -4.80
CA GLU A 40 2.00 -7.72 -5.36
C GLU A 40 2.02 -8.81 -4.28
N ASP A 41 2.69 -8.53 -3.16
CA ASP A 41 2.96 -9.50 -2.12
C ASP A 41 2.93 -8.84 -0.73
N PRO A 42 1.75 -8.43 -0.24
CA PRO A 42 1.61 -7.84 1.10
C PRO A 42 1.90 -8.87 2.20
N GLU A 43 2.39 -8.42 3.35
CA GLU A 43 2.58 -9.25 4.54
C GLU A 43 1.38 -9.16 5.49
N LEU A 44 0.63 -8.07 5.42
CA LEU A 44 -0.56 -7.84 6.21
C LEU A 44 -1.56 -7.02 5.40
N ILE A 45 -2.82 -7.41 5.47
CA ILE A 45 -3.95 -6.73 4.86
C ILE A 45 -4.93 -6.38 5.96
N GLU A 46 -5.23 -5.09 6.11
CA GLU A 46 -6.24 -4.60 7.04
C GLU A 46 -7.38 -3.93 6.30
N LYS A 47 -8.61 -4.12 6.77
CA LYS A 47 -9.77 -3.36 6.28
C LYS A 47 -9.79 -2.00 6.97
N SER A 48 -10.11 -0.96 6.23
CA SER A 48 -10.33 0.37 6.82
C SER A 48 -11.58 0.31 7.71
N VAL A 49 -11.49 0.95 8.88
CA VAL A 49 -12.61 1.05 9.84
C VAL A 49 -13.73 1.95 9.31
N TYR A 50 -13.40 2.88 8.40
CA TYR A 50 -14.34 3.89 7.90
C TYR A 50 -14.99 3.51 6.57
N ASP A 51 -14.36 2.63 5.79
CA ASP A 51 -14.83 2.30 4.45
C ASP A 51 -14.48 0.83 4.15
N GLU A 52 -15.51 0.03 3.93
CA GLU A 52 -15.35 -1.40 3.70
C GLU A 52 -14.71 -1.74 2.36
N GLU A 53 -14.75 -0.83 1.40
CA GLU A 53 -14.12 -1.00 0.09
C GLU A 53 -12.64 -0.61 0.12
N VAL A 54 -12.15 -0.05 1.22
CA VAL A 54 -10.76 0.38 1.38
C VAL A 54 -9.99 -0.62 2.20
N VAL A 55 -8.86 -1.08 1.64
CA VAL A 55 -7.92 -1.94 2.34
C VAL A 55 -6.53 -1.32 2.40
N LEU A 56 -5.84 -1.60 3.49
CA LEU A 56 -4.49 -1.15 3.77
C LEU A 56 -3.57 -2.36 3.67
N LEU A 57 -2.66 -2.31 2.70
CA LEU A 57 -1.64 -3.31 2.44
C LEU A 57 -0.35 -2.87 3.14
N TYR A 58 0.19 -3.75 3.97
CA TYR A 58 1.42 -3.51 4.72
C TYR A 58 2.48 -4.52 4.29
N ARG A 59 3.70 -4.01 4.13
CA ARG A 59 4.89 -4.83 3.96
C ARG A 59 6.07 -4.20 4.66
N PHE A 60 6.80 -5.00 5.43
CA PHE A 60 8.01 -4.56 6.10
C PHE A 60 9.20 -4.56 5.13
N TYR A 61 10.03 -3.53 5.24
CA TYR A 61 11.28 -3.45 4.50
C TYR A 61 12.40 -3.00 5.44
N GLU A 62 13.38 -3.89 5.65
CA GLU A 62 14.55 -3.63 6.50
C GLU A 62 15.36 -2.41 6.01
N HIS A 63 15.46 -2.24 4.69
CA HIS A 63 16.23 -1.14 4.09
C HIS A 63 15.51 0.21 4.12
N ILE A 64 14.20 0.24 4.35
CA ILE A 64 13.44 1.49 4.44
C ILE A 64 13.57 2.06 5.85
N HIS A 65 14.29 3.18 5.98
CA HIS A 65 14.42 3.95 7.23
C HIS A 65 14.74 3.10 8.47
N HIS A 66 15.65 2.14 8.34
CA HIS A 66 16.06 1.21 9.41
C HIS A 66 14.95 0.26 9.89
N GLY A 67 14.13 -0.26 8.97
CA GLY A 67 13.08 -1.22 9.27
C GLY A 67 11.73 -0.55 9.53
N LYS A 68 11.06 -0.14 8.45
CA LYS A 68 9.70 0.41 8.51
C LYS A 68 8.75 -0.34 7.58
N TYR A 69 7.46 -0.13 7.80
CA TYR A 69 6.41 -0.64 6.94
C TYR A 69 6.11 0.35 5.82
N MET A 70 6.03 -0.17 4.60
CA MET A 70 5.33 0.47 3.50
C MET A 70 3.83 0.18 3.69
N CYS A 71 3.02 1.23 3.78
CA CYS A 71 1.56 1.12 3.79
C CYS A 71 1.03 1.62 2.45
N VAL A 72 0.29 0.79 1.73
CA VAL A 72 -0.41 1.15 0.49
C VAL A 72 -1.90 1.02 0.71
N VAL A 73 -2.64 2.10 0.48
CA VAL A 73 -4.09 2.15 0.65
C VAL A 73 -4.73 2.04 -0.72
N VAL A 74 -5.57 1.03 -0.91
CA VAL A 74 -6.25 0.76 -2.18
C VAL A 74 -7.75 0.68 -1.98
N LYS A 75 -8.50 1.09 -3.01
CA LYS A 75 -9.94 0.91 -3.10
C LYS A 75 -10.24 -0.31 -3.98
N LEU A 76 -10.96 -1.28 -3.43
CA LEU A 76 -11.27 -2.53 -4.12
C LEU A 76 -12.29 -2.36 -5.24
N SER A 77 -13.29 -1.47 -5.07
CA SER A 77 -14.34 -1.25 -6.07
C SER A 77 -13.84 -0.55 -7.34
N GLU A 78 -12.84 0.32 -7.19
CA GLU A 78 -12.24 1.08 -8.30
C GLU A 78 -10.90 0.49 -8.75
N GLU A 79 -10.41 -0.57 -8.09
CA GLU A 79 -9.10 -1.16 -8.35
C GLU A 79 -7.99 -0.08 -8.37
N LEU A 80 -8.04 0.88 -7.44
CA LEU A 80 -7.23 2.10 -7.49
C LEU A 80 -6.39 2.27 -6.23
N VAL A 81 -5.13 2.67 -6.40
CA VAL A 81 -4.29 3.11 -5.29
C VAL A 81 -4.72 4.52 -4.85
N ILE A 82 -5.23 4.63 -3.63
CA ILE A 82 -5.66 5.91 -3.04
C ILE A 82 -4.45 6.71 -2.57
N THR A 83 -3.58 6.09 -1.77
CA THR A 83 -2.38 6.74 -1.21
C THR A 83 -1.38 5.68 -0.75
N ALA A 84 -0.15 6.09 -0.48
CA ALA A 84 0.85 5.27 0.18
C ALA A 84 1.69 6.14 1.12
N TYR A 85 2.26 5.54 2.17
CA TYR A 85 3.15 6.22 3.11
C TYR A 85 3.99 5.20 3.90
N ILE A 86 5.07 5.67 4.51
CA ILE A 86 5.93 4.86 5.37
C ILE A 86 5.51 5.05 6.82
N THR A 87 5.40 3.96 7.58
CA THR A 87 5.01 3.99 8.98
C THR A 87 5.83 3.03 9.82
N ASP A 88 6.09 3.40 11.07
CA ASP A 88 6.67 2.52 12.09
C ASP A 88 5.60 1.66 12.78
N ARG A 89 4.32 2.04 12.64
CA ARG A 89 3.18 1.40 13.28
C ARG A 89 2.18 0.92 12.25
N ILE A 90 1.78 -0.33 12.37
CA ILE A 90 0.58 -0.86 11.73
C ILE A 90 -0.62 -0.19 12.44
N LYS A 91 -1.60 0.28 11.67
CA LYS A 91 -2.80 0.89 12.27
C LYS A 91 -3.58 -0.17 13.05
N ARG A 92 -4.43 0.25 13.99
CA ARG A 92 -5.37 -0.66 14.66
C ARG A 92 -6.59 -0.83 13.77
N GLY A 93 -6.44 -1.55 12.65
CA GLY A 93 -7.53 -1.94 11.77
C GLY A 93 -8.07 -3.33 12.08
N GLU A 94 -9.09 -3.76 11.34
CA GLU A 94 -9.50 -5.16 11.30
C GLU A 94 -8.51 -5.91 10.40
N VAL A 95 -7.73 -6.85 10.97
CA VAL A 95 -6.81 -7.68 10.21
C VAL A 95 -7.62 -8.69 9.39
N VAL A 96 -7.62 -8.51 8.07
CA VAL A 96 -8.30 -9.39 7.12
C VAL A 96 -7.43 -10.60 6.80
N TRP A 97 -6.12 -10.38 6.67
CA TRP A 97 -5.18 -11.43 6.35
C TRP A 97 -3.78 -11.04 6.82
N LYS A 98 -3.02 -12.01 7.29
CA LYS A 98 -1.62 -11.84 7.67
C LYS A 98 -0.82 -13.03 7.13
N ARG A 99 0.36 -12.75 6.59
CA ARG A 99 1.33 -13.76 6.19
C ARG A 99 1.78 -14.53 7.44
N ASN A 100 1.65 -15.85 7.36
CA ASN A 100 2.06 -16.79 8.40
C ASN A 100 3.40 -17.42 8.06
#